data_AF-A0A2V9HYF0-F1
#
_entry.id   AF-A0A2V9HYF0-F1
#
_cell.length_a   1.000
_cell.length_b   1.000
_cell.length_c   1.000
_cell.angle_alpha   90.00
_cell.angle_beta   90.00
_cell.angle_gamma   90.00
#
_symmetry.space_group_name_H-M   'P 1'
#
loop_
_entity.id
_entity.type
_entity.pdbx_description
1 polymer ?
#
loop_
_entity_poly.entity_id
_entity_poly.type
_entity_poly.pdbx_seq_one_letter_code
_entity_poly.pdbx_strand_id
1 'polypeptide(L)'
;MKNGFCEYLLKKGRITEDQLERARSQVDILNLKTGLCSYAFGFMDPPKIQKIIGMQRRTGQKFGDIAIALGYLTPEQLHTILHIQEKYRLTLEDALLMDKALTREQLQEEQELFQQNQQKGLRVATATSARRSSRHGGT
;
A
#
# COMPACT_ATOMS: atom_id res chain seq x y z
N MET A 1 -0.93 1.08 -8.46
CA MET A 1 0.53 1.04 -8.72
C MET A 1 1.35 0.34 -7.64
N LYS A 2 0.87 0.10 -6.40
CA LYS A 2 1.66 -0.55 -5.32
C LYS A 2 1.82 -2.09 -5.40
N ASN A 3 1.13 -2.80 -6.30
CA ASN A 3 1.23 -4.27 -6.38
C ASN A 3 2.25 -4.80 -7.41
N GLY A 4 2.71 -3.95 -8.33
CA GLY A 4 3.46 -4.42 -9.50
C GLY A 4 4.86 -4.97 -9.20
N PHE A 5 5.52 -4.48 -8.14
CA PHE A 5 6.87 -4.94 -7.80
C PHE A 5 6.86 -6.33 -7.16
N CYS A 6 5.96 -6.60 -6.21
CA CYS A 6 5.80 -7.93 -5.62
C CYS A 6 5.39 -8.98 -6.67
N GLU A 7 4.49 -8.61 -7.60
CA GLU A 7 4.15 -9.49 -8.74
C GLU A 7 5.33 -9.75 -9.67
N TYR A 8 6.19 -8.75 -9.88
CA TYR A 8 7.43 -8.92 -10.64
C TYR A 8 8.38 -9.90 -9.93
N LEU A 9 8.57 -9.78 -8.61
CA LEU A 9 9.40 -10.69 -7.82
C LEU A 9 8.89 -12.13 -7.90
N LEU A 10 7.57 -12.32 -7.80
CA LEU A 10 6.91 -13.61 -7.93
C LEU A 10 7.16 -14.21 -9.32
N LYS A 11 6.91 -13.42 -10.40
CA LYS A 11 7.13 -13.87 -11.79
C LYS A 11 8.58 -14.24 -12.09
N LYS A 12 9.54 -13.58 -11.44
CA LYS A 12 10.98 -13.87 -11.56
C LYS A 12 11.42 -15.05 -10.68
N GLY A 13 10.53 -15.59 -9.84
CA GLY A 13 10.84 -16.69 -8.92
C GLY A 13 11.74 -16.27 -7.75
N ARG A 14 11.79 -14.96 -7.42
CA ARG A 14 12.56 -14.46 -6.27
C ARG A 14 11.84 -14.68 -4.95
N ILE A 15 10.53 -14.75 -4.98
CA ILE A 15 9.66 -15.10 -3.86
C ILE A 15 8.63 -16.12 -4.32
N THR A 16 8.07 -16.89 -3.39
CA THR A 16 6.96 -17.82 -3.64
C THR A 16 5.61 -17.18 -3.31
N GLU A 17 4.51 -17.79 -3.78
CA GLU A 17 3.16 -17.34 -3.42
C GLU A 17 2.95 -17.41 -1.91
N ASP A 18 3.37 -18.51 -1.27
CA ASP A 18 3.27 -18.67 0.19
C ASP A 18 4.01 -17.57 0.95
N GLN A 19 5.21 -17.16 0.49
CA GLN A 19 5.96 -16.05 1.09
C GLN A 19 5.22 -14.73 0.93
N LEU A 20 4.63 -14.51 -0.24
CA LEU A 20 3.85 -13.30 -0.52
C LEU A 20 2.56 -13.24 0.31
N GLU A 21 1.86 -14.36 0.48
CA GLU A 21 0.67 -14.46 1.32
C GLU A 21 0.98 -14.24 2.81
N ARG A 22 2.09 -14.80 3.31
CA ARG A 22 2.56 -14.53 4.67
C ARG A 22 2.90 -13.06 4.87
N ALA A 23 3.61 -12.44 3.94
CA ALA A 23 3.93 -11.02 3.99
C ALA A 23 2.66 -10.14 3.98
N ARG A 24 1.67 -10.46 3.14
CA ARG A 24 0.36 -9.77 3.13
C ARG A 24 -0.36 -9.87 4.46
N SER A 25 -0.37 -11.07 5.04
CA SER A 25 -0.99 -11.33 6.34
C SER A 25 -0.32 -10.52 7.44
N GLN A 26 1.02 -10.48 7.47
CA GLN A 26 1.77 -9.65 8.41
C GLN A 26 1.47 -8.16 8.27
N VAL A 27 1.46 -7.65 7.03
CA VAL A 27 1.10 -6.24 6.77
C VAL A 27 -0.31 -5.92 7.26
N ASP A 28 -1.27 -6.82 7.11
CA ASP A 28 -2.63 -6.57 7.57
C ASP A 28 -2.77 -6.61 9.10
N ILE A 29 -2.05 -7.53 9.75
CA ILE A 29 -2.07 -7.73 11.21
C ILE A 29 -1.29 -6.62 11.93
N LEU A 30 -0.10 -6.28 11.45
CA LEU A 30 0.84 -5.41 12.17
C LEU A 30 0.60 -3.93 11.92
N ASN A 31 0.02 -3.55 10.78
CA ASN A 31 -0.32 -2.14 10.55
C ASN A 31 -1.42 -1.70 11.50
N LEU A 32 -1.12 -0.66 12.28
CA LEU A 32 -2.03 -0.09 13.25
C LEU A 32 -3.34 0.32 12.59
N LYS A 33 -4.47 -0.09 13.18
CA LYS A 33 -5.81 0.35 12.73
C LYS A 33 -6.19 1.66 13.43
N THR A 34 -6.92 2.53 12.75
CA THR A 34 -7.29 3.87 13.26
C THR A 34 -8.02 3.79 14.59
N GLY A 35 -8.92 2.82 14.77
CA GLY A 35 -9.61 2.60 16.04
C GLY A 35 -8.67 2.25 17.21
N LEU A 36 -7.67 1.40 16.97
CA LEU A 36 -6.68 1.04 17.99
C LEU A 36 -5.80 2.24 18.37
N CYS A 37 -5.36 3.03 17.39
CA CYS A 37 -4.64 4.28 17.65
C CYS A 37 -5.49 5.27 18.45
N SER A 38 -6.78 5.41 18.09
CA SER A 38 -7.70 6.31 18.79
C SER A 38 -7.87 5.93 20.26
N TYR A 39 -7.91 4.62 20.56
CA TYR A 39 -7.91 4.12 21.93
C TYR A 39 -6.59 4.39 22.65
N ALA A 40 -5.46 4.05 22.03
CA ALA A 40 -4.13 4.21 22.61
C ALA A 40 -3.80 5.67 22.96
N PHE A 41 -4.26 6.64 22.15
CA PHE A 41 -4.10 8.07 22.41
C PHE A 41 -5.14 8.64 23.38
N GLY A 42 -6.09 7.82 23.86
CA GLY A 42 -7.17 8.27 24.75
C GLY A 42 -8.22 9.15 24.08
N PHE A 43 -8.24 9.22 22.74
CA PHE A 43 -9.24 10.01 22.00
C PHE A 43 -10.61 9.36 22.01
N MET A 44 -10.66 8.02 22.07
CA MET A 44 -11.89 7.27 21.95
C MET A 44 -11.90 6.02 22.82
N ASP A 45 -13.06 5.70 23.40
CA ASP A 45 -13.28 4.49 24.18
C ASP A 45 -13.73 3.30 23.31
N PRO A 46 -13.62 2.04 23.80
CA PRO A 46 -14.03 0.86 23.04
C PRO A 46 -15.50 0.87 22.58
N PRO A 47 -16.49 1.32 23.36
CA PRO A 47 -17.88 1.42 22.90
C PRO A 47 -18.06 2.31 21.66
N LYS A 48 -17.44 3.49 21.61
CA LYS A 48 -17.47 4.38 20.44
C LYS A 48 -16.81 3.74 19.22
N ILE A 49 -15.70 3.04 19.42
CA ILE A 49 -15.01 2.31 18.35
C ILE A 49 -15.91 1.24 17.75
N GLN A 50 -16.56 0.42 18.59
CA GLN A 50 -17.49 -0.62 18.13
C GLN A 50 -18.66 -0.05 17.34
N LYS A 51 -19.19 1.10 17.76
CA LYS A 51 -20.24 1.81 17.03
C LYS A 51 -19.79 2.20 15.61
N ILE A 52 -18.59 2.77 15.48
CA ILE A 52 -18.03 3.13 14.17
C ILE A 52 -17.81 1.89 13.30
N ILE A 53 -17.22 0.81 13.85
CA ILE A 53 -17.01 -0.45 13.12
C ILE A 53 -18.34 -1.00 12.58
N GLY A 54 -19.39 -0.96 13.40
CA GLY A 54 -20.74 -1.35 13.00
C GLY A 54 -21.27 -0.50 11.84
N MET A 55 -21.05 0.82 11.87
CA MET A 55 -21.44 1.71 10.78
C MET A 55 -20.62 1.46 9.51
N GLN A 56 -19.29 1.39 9.61
CA GLN A 56 -18.40 1.08 8.49
C GLN A 56 -18.79 -0.22 7.79
N ARG A 57 -19.14 -1.27 8.55
CA ARG A 57 -19.61 -2.55 7.98
C ARG A 57 -20.91 -2.41 7.19
N ARG A 58 -21.82 -1.54 7.63
CA ARG A 58 -23.13 -1.34 6.97
C ARG A 58 -23.06 -0.39 5.79
N THR A 59 -22.23 0.65 5.86
CA THR A 59 -22.23 1.76 4.88
C THR A 59 -21.03 1.74 3.93
N GLY A 60 -19.95 1.01 4.27
CA GLY A 60 -18.69 1.05 3.53
C GLY A 60 -17.90 2.35 3.69
N GLN A 61 -18.37 3.30 4.50
CA GLN A 61 -17.67 4.57 4.75
C GLN A 61 -16.39 4.33 5.56
N LYS A 62 -15.40 5.22 5.40
CA LYS A 62 -14.13 5.12 6.13
C LYS A 62 -14.33 5.40 7.61
N PHE A 63 -13.59 4.66 8.46
CA PHE A 63 -13.62 4.80 9.91
C PHE A 63 -13.47 6.26 10.37
N GLY A 64 -12.46 6.97 9.85
CA GLY A 64 -12.15 8.35 10.23
C GLY A 64 -13.27 9.33 9.89
N ASP A 65 -13.90 9.19 8.72
CA ASP A 65 -14.99 10.06 8.28
C ASP A 65 -16.21 9.89 9.19
N ILE A 66 -16.55 8.64 9.54
CA ILE A 66 -17.63 8.33 10.49
C ILE A 66 -17.28 8.91 11.89
N ALA A 67 -16.05 8.74 12.33
CA ALA A 67 -15.60 9.22 13.65
C ALA A 67 -15.75 10.74 13.78
N ILE A 68 -15.38 11.50 12.74
CA ILE A 68 -15.56 12.96 12.69
C ILE A 68 -17.05 13.31 12.64
N ALA A 69 -17.83 12.66 11.78
CA ALA A 69 -19.26 12.93 11.64
C ALA A 69 -20.04 12.68 12.95
N LEU A 70 -19.60 11.74 13.78
CA LEU A 70 -20.17 11.45 15.09
C LEU A 70 -19.61 12.33 16.23
N GLY A 71 -18.65 13.20 15.93
CA GLY A 71 -17.96 14.02 16.93
C GLY A 71 -17.06 13.22 17.89
N TYR A 72 -16.65 12.00 17.51
CA TYR A 72 -15.76 11.16 18.31
C TYR A 72 -14.29 11.43 18.06
N LEU A 73 -13.95 12.06 16.94
CA LEU A 73 -12.63 12.60 16.65
C LEU A 73 -12.77 14.01 16.07
N THR A 74 -11.79 14.86 16.33
CA THR A 74 -11.58 16.08 15.54
C THR A 74 -10.75 15.77 14.27
N PRO A 75 -10.81 16.61 13.23
CA PRO A 75 -9.92 16.48 12.07
C PRO A 75 -8.43 16.45 12.44
N GLU A 76 -8.03 17.23 13.44
CA GLU A 76 -6.64 17.32 13.92
C GLU A 76 -6.22 16.01 14.61
N GLN A 77 -7.08 15.44 15.46
CA GLN A 77 -6.82 14.14 16.09
C GLN A 77 -6.71 13.02 15.04
N LEU A 78 -7.59 13.03 14.03
CA LEU A 78 -7.49 12.07 12.92
C LEU A 78 -6.19 12.26 12.15
N HIS A 79 -5.78 13.51 11.90
CA HIS A 79 -4.51 13.80 11.24
C HIS A 79 -3.31 13.28 12.03
N THR A 80 -3.27 13.47 13.35
CA THR A 80 -2.24 12.90 14.23
C THR A 80 -2.18 11.38 14.12
N ILE A 81 -3.34 10.69 14.13
CA ILE A 81 -3.39 9.24 13.97
C ILE A 81 -2.81 8.82 12.62
N LEU A 82 -3.24 9.45 11.53
CA LEU A 82 -2.79 9.13 10.18
C LEU A 82 -1.29 9.34 10.01
N HIS A 83 -0.74 10.40 10.59
CA HIS A 83 0.70 10.68 10.56
C HIS A 83 1.51 9.58 11.26
N ILE A 84 1.03 9.11 12.42
CA ILE A 84 1.67 8.00 13.14
C ILE A 84 1.55 6.69 12.35
N GLN A 85 0.36 6.39 11.80
CA GLN A 85 0.18 5.20 10.96
C GLN A 85 1.09 5.21 9.74
N GLU A 86 1.30 6.36 9.11
CA GLU A 86 2.22 6.51 7.98
C GLU A 86 3.67 6.27 8.39
N LYS A 87 4.10 6.89 9.50
CA LYS A 87 5.47 6.77 10.01
C LYS A 87 5.86 5.33 10.35
N TYR A 88 4.94 4.55 10.90
CA TYR A 88 5.18 3.18 11.34
C TYR A 88 4.57 2.14 10.40
N ARG A 89 4.23 2.52 9.18
CA ARG A 89 3.62 1.61 8.22
C ARG A 89 4.60 0.53 7.80
N LEU A 90 4.23 -0.72 8.03
CA LEU A 90 4.91 -1.87 7.45
C LEU A 90 4.51 -2.03 5.98
N THR A 91 5.51 -2.04 5.09
CA THR A 91 5.31 -2.33 3.67
C THR A 91 5.37 -3.84 3.39
N LEU A 92 4.95 -4.26 2.19
CA LEU A 92 5.07 -5.67 1.80
C LEU A 92 6.54 -6.07 1.67
N GLU A 93 7.37 -5.17 1.17
CA GLU A 93 8.81 -5.33 1.06
C GLU A 93 9.46 -5.51 2.44
N ASP A 94 9.08 -4.70 3.43
CA ASP A 94 9.56 -4.87 4.81
C ASP A 94 9.17 -6.23 5.38
N ALA A 95 7.92 -6.66 5.17
CA ALA A 95 7.44 -7.96 5.62
C ALA A 95 8.20 -9.14 4.95
N LEU A 96 8.52 -9.03 3.65
CA LEU A 96 9.33 -10.02 2.94
C LEU A 96 10.76 -10.11 3.49
N LEU A 97 11.36 -8.98 3.90
CA LEU A 97 12.65 -8.98 4.59
C LEU A 97 12.55 -9.61 5.99
N MET A 98 11.49 -9.31 6.74
CA MET A 98 11.27 -9.87 8.08
C MET A 98 11.08 -11.38 8.06
N ASP A 99 10.38 -11.92 7.04
CA ASP A 99 10.21 -13.37 6.83
C ASP A 99 11.47 -14.03 6.23
N LYS A 100 12.54 -13.27 6.00
CA LYS A 100 13.78 -13.71 5.33
C LYS A 100 13.53 -14.32 3.94
N ALA A 101 12.42 -13.95 3.29
CA ALA A 101 12.12 -14.33 1.92
C ALA A 101 13.09 -13.66 0.94
N LEU A 102 13.57 -12.47 1.28
CA LEU A 102 14.62 -11.75 0.59
C LEU A 102 15.63 -11.17 1.58
N THR A 103 16.87 -10.97 1.14
CA THR A 103 17.82 -10.09 1.84
C THR A 103 17.66 -8.65 1.36
N ARG A 104 18.22 -7.71 2.13
CA ARG A 104 18.17 -6.28 1.79
C ARG A 104 18.91 -6.00 0.48
N GLU A 105 20.02 -6.70 0.25
CA GLU A 105 20.83 -6.61 -0.97
C GLU A 105 20.02 -7.11 -2.17
N GLN A 106 19.40 -8.28 -2.07
CA GLN A 106 18.56 -8.84 -3.13
C GLN A 106 17.37 -7.94 -3.46
N LEU A 107 16.73 -7.37 -2.43
CA LEU A 107 15.62 -6.45 -2.63
C LEU A 107 16.06 -5.20 -3.41
N GLN A 108 17.20 -4.62 -3.03
CA GLN A 108 17.74 -3.42 -3.68
C GLN A 108 18.11 -3.69 -5.14
N GLU A 109 18.84 -4.79 -5.41
CA GLU A 109 19.18 -5.21 -6.77
C GLU A 109 17.94 -5.37 -7.65
N GLU A 110 16.90 -6.03 -7.13
CA GLU A 110 15.66 -6.25 -7.88
C GLU A 110 14.87 -4.96 -8.11
N GLN A 111 14.91 -4.01 -7.17
CA GLN A 111 14.29 -2.69 -7.35
C GLN A 111 14.97 -1.89 -8.47
N GLU A 112 16.29 -1.91 -8.54
CA GLU A 112 17.06 -1.25 -9.61
C GLU A 112 16.73 -1.85 -10.98
N LEU A 113 16.73 -3.19 -11.08
CA LEU A 113 16.35 -3.89 -12.31
C LEU A 113 14.90 -3.60 -12.72
N PHE A 114 13.98 -3.56 -11.76
CA PHE A 114 12.57 -3.24 -12.02
C PHE A 114 12.41 -1.82 -12.57
N GLN A 115 13.09 -0.83 -11.98
CA GLN A 115 13.06 0.56 -12.48
C GLN A 115 13.62 0.68 -13.89
N GLN A 116 14.76 0.04 -14.18
CA GLN A 116 15.36 0.06 -15.52
C GLN A 116 14.43 -0.53 -16.59
N ASN A 117 13.75 -1.63 -16.26
CA ASN A 117 12.81 -2.28 -17.18
C ASN A 117 11.57 -1.41 -17.46
N GLN A 118 11.06 -0.70 -16.45
CA GLN A 118 9.97 0.27 -16.63
C GLN A 118 10.40 1.45 -17.52
N GLN A 119 11.62 1.95 -17.34
CA GLN A 119 12.15 3.06 -18.13
C GLN A 119 12.40 2.67 -19.60
N LYS A 120 12.87 1.45 -19.86
CA LYS A 120 13.04 0.91 -21.22
C LYS A 120 11.69 0.72 -21.92
N GLY A 121 10.67 0.19 -21.23
CA GLY A 121 9.32 0.04 -21.78
C GLY A 121 8.70 1.37 -22.24
N LEU A 122 8.90 2.44 -21.47
CA LEU A 122 8.39 3.78 -21.78
C LEU A 122 9.06 4.42 -23.01
N ARG A 123 10.36 4.18 -23.21
CA ARG A 123 11.12 4.67 -24.38
C ARG A 123 10.70 3.96 -25.68
N VAL A 124 10.37 2.68 -25.62
CA VAL A 124 9.88 1.92 -26.79
C VAL A 124 8.47 2.37 -27.17
N ALA A 125 7.57 2.56 -26.19
CA ALA A 125 6.19 3.00 -26.43
C ALA A 125 6.10 4.38 -27.10
N THR A 126 6.95 5.32 -26.67
CA THR A 126 7.05 6.67 -27.27
C THR A 126 7.64 6.64 -28.68
N ALA A 127 8.65 5.80 -28.93
CA ALA A 127 9.24 5.62 -30.26
C ALA A 127 8.30 4.93 -31.28
N THR A 128 7.48 3.97 -30.85
CA THR A 128 6.51 3.29 -31.73
C THR A 128 5.33 4.20 -32.11
N SER A 129 4.89 5.08 -31.20
CA SER A 129 3.83 6.05 -31.49
C SER A 129 4.26 7.11 -32.52
N ALA A 130 5.50 7.60 -32.41
CA ALA A 130 6.06 8.59 -33.35
C ALA A 130 6.22 8.05 -34.80
N ARG A 131 6.39 6.74 -34.98
CA ARG A 131 6.55 6.10 -36.30
C ARG A 131 5.23 5.83 -37.04
N ARG A 132 4.08 5.85 -36.35
CA ARG A 132 2.76 5.63 -36.96
C ARG A 132 2.15 6.91 -37.55
N SER A 133 2.47 8.09 -36.98
CA SER A 133 1.92 9.38 -37.44
C SER A 133 2.55 9.92 -38.73
N SER A 134 3.65 9.33 -39.21
CA SER A 134 4.36 9.78 -40.43
C SER A 134 4.02 8.98 -41.70
N ARG A 135 3.06 8.05 -41.65
CA ARG A 135 2.71 7.16 -42.78
C ARG A 135 1.34 7.39 -43.43
N HIS A 136 0.60 8.46 -43.09
CA HIS A 136 -0.76 8.70 -43.64
C HIS A 136 -0.97 10.10 -44.24
N GLY A 137 0.08 10.73 -44.79
CA GLY A 137 0.01 12.08 -45.38
C GLY A 137 0.53 12.17 -46.80
N GLY A 138 0.15 11.26 -47.70
CA GLY A 138 0.59 11.34 -49.09
C GLY A 138 -0.20 10.47 -50.05
N THR A 139 -1.29 11.03 -50.56
CA THR A 139 -1.73 11.04 -51.97
C THR A 139 -2.75 12.13 -52.13
#